data_AF-A0A3D5QYZ7-F1
#
_entry.id   AF-A0A3D5QYZ7-F1
#
_cell.length_a   1.000
_cell.length_b   1.000
_cell.length_c   1.000
_cell.angle_alpha   90.00
_cell.angle_beta   90.00
_cell.angle_gamma   90.00
#
_symmetry.space_group_name_H-M   'P 1'
#
loop_
_entity.id
_entity.type
_entity.pdbx_description
1 polymer ?
#
loop_
_entity_poly.entity_id
_entity_poly.type
_entity_poly.pdbx_seq_one_letter_code
_entity_poly.pdbx_strand_id
1 'polypeptide(L)' 'MIVSNLDTTRVAIIGPGRLGTSFAYKLGRDNKRVAIYYHNSDVCKAINRDRLNPIHLTEDLANRAGGMDQVPRLAPKVYA' A
#
# COMPACT_ATOMS: atom_id res chain seq x y z
N MET A 1 -17.00 -20.19 17.63
CA MET A 1 -17.46 -18.80 17.50
C MET A 1 -16.95 -18.28 16.16
N ILE A 2 -17.75 -18.37 15.10
CA ILE A 2 -17.40 -17.79 13.80
C ILE A 2 -17.72 -16.31 13.94
N VAL A 3 -16.72 -15.43 13.76
CA VAL A 3 -16.91 -13.99 13.89
C VAL A 3 -17.72 -13.53 12.67
N SER A 4 -19.04 -13.51 12.79
CA SER A 4 -19.96 -13.30 11.66
C SER A 4 -19.99 -11.86 11.13
N ASN A 5 -19.20 -10.93 11.70
CA ASN A 5 -19.24 -9.53 11.31
C ASN A 5 -17.92 -8.79 11.63
N LEU A 6 -16.80 -9.27 11.11
CA LEU A 6 -15.57 -8.48 11.11
C LEU A 6 -15.73 -7.29 10.17
N ASP A 7 -15.78 -6.08 10.73
CA ASP A 7 -15.69 -4.86 9.94
C ASP A 7 -14.28 -4.76 9.33
N THR A 8 -14.20 -5.06 8.03
CA THR A 8 -12.97 -4.97 7.24
C THR A 8 -12.89 -3.67 6.44
N THR A 9 -13.73 -2.66 6.73
CA THR A 9 -13.68 -1.36 6.03
C THR A 9 -12.39 -0.61 6.29
N ARG A 10 -11.73 -0.88 7.42
CA ARG A 10 -10.44 -0.30 7.81
C ARG A 10 -9.43 -1.41 8.07
N VAL A 11 -8.22 -1.24 7.53
CA VAL A 11 -7.14 -2.22 7.66
C VAL A 11 -5.85 -1.50 8.03
N ALA A 12 -5.12 -2.06 9.00
CA ALA A 12 -3.76 -1.65 9.32
C ALA A 12 -2.76 -2.67 8.76
N ILE A 13 -1.71 -2.20 8.10
CA ILE A 13 -0.59 -3.01 7.60
C ILE A 13 0.64 -2.57 8.36
N ILE A 14 1.22 -3.45 9.18
CA ILE A 14 2.45 -3.18 9.92
C ILE A 14 3.62 -3.66 9.08
N GLY A 15 4.29 -2.75 8.38
CA GLY A 15 5.42 -3.04 7.50
C GLY A 15 5.09 -2.85 5.99
N PRO A 16 5.71 -1.87 5.32
CA PRO A 16 5.58 -1.65 3.88
C PRO A 16 6.54 -2.55 3.09
N GLY A 17 6.66 -3.84 3.45
CA GLY A 17 7.41 -4.82 2.67
C GLY A 17 6.78 -5.07 1.29
N ARG A 18 7.35 -5.96 0.47
CA ARG A 18 6.74 -6.37 -0.81
C ARG A 18 5.28 -6.84 -0.63
N LEU A 19 5.02 -7.72 0.35
CA LEU A 19 3.67 -8.22 0.63
C LEU A 19 2.73 -7.14 1.19
N GLY A 20 3.19 -6.36 2.17
CA GLY A 20 2.39 -5.27 2.75
C GLY A 20 1.98 -4.23 1.69
N THR A 21 2.90 -3.91 0.79
CA THR A 21 2.62 -2.98 -0.34
C THR A 21 1.63 -3.58 -1.33
N SER A 22 1.79 -4.86 -1.69
CA SER A 22 0.82 -5.57 -2.55
C SER A 22 -0.58 -5.58 -1.93
N PHE A 23 -0.71 -5.81 -0.62
CA PHE A 23 -1.99 -5.73 0.06
C PHE A 23 -2.54 -4.32 0.10
N ALA A 24 -1.71 -3.30 0.32
CA ALA A 24 -2.16 -1.90 0.27
C ALA A 24 -2.76 -1.55 -1.10
N TYR A 25 -2.13 -2.01 -2.19
CA TYR A 25 -2.67 -1.89 -3.55
C TYR A 25 -4.03 -2.59 -3.72
N LYS A 26 -4.14 -3.84 -3.29
CA LYS A 26 -5.37 -4.62 -3.43
C LYS A 26 -6.51 -4.05 -2.60
N LEU A 27 -6.27 -3.83 -1.30
CA LEU A 27 -7.27 -3.34 -0.36
C LEU A 27 -7.70 -1.90 -0.67
N GLY A 28 -6.78 -1.05 -1.14
CA GLY A 28 -7.11 0.28 -1.63
C GLY A 28 -8.05 0.25 -2.85
N ARG A 29 -7.81 -0.66 -3.80
CA ARG A 29 -8.72 -0.87 -4.96
C ARG A 29 -10.06 -1.47 -4.54
N ASP A 30 -10.08 -2.28 -3.51
CA ASP A 30 -11.31 -2.81 -2.88
C ASP A 30 -12.01 -1.77 -1.98
N ASN A 31 -11.65 -0.50 -2.11
CA ASN A 31 -12.27 0.64 -1.45
C ASN A 31 -12.14 0.63 0.09
N LYS A 32 -11.15 -0.08 0.64
CA LYS A 32 -10.84 -0.09 2.07
C LYS A 32 -9.99 1.13 2.45
N ARG A 33 -10.11 1.58 3.71
CA ARG A 33 -9.21 2.59 4.29
C ARG A 33 -8.00 1.86 4.86
N VAL A 34 -6.81 2.11 4.32
CA VAL A 34 -5.60 1.38 4.69
C VAL A 34 -4.63 2.33 5.37
N ALA A 35 -4.21 1.98 6.59
CA ALA A 35 -3.11 2.63 7.29
C ALA A 35 -1.87 1.72 7.24
N ILE A 36 -0.76 2.22 6.74
CA ILE A 36 0.53 1.53 6.70
C ILE A 36 1.36 2.08 7.86
N TYR A 37 1.92 1.20 8.68
CA TYR A 37 2.81 1.59 9.78
C TYR A 37 4.23 1.16 9.46
N TYR A 38 5.17 2.09 9.61
CA TYR A 38 6.58 1.82 9.50
C TYR A 38 7.40 2.70 10.45
N HIS A 39 8.55 2.20 10.88
CA HIS A 39 9.39 2.89 11.86
C HIS A 39 10.11 4.12 11.26
N ASN A 40 10.35 4.13 9.95
CA ASN A 40 11.04 5.23 9.27
C ASN A 40 10.02 6.22 8.70
N SER A 41 9.97 7.41 9.30
CA SER A 41 9.02 8.46 8.91
C SER A 41 9.23 9.02 7.50
N ASP A 42 10.45 8.99 6.98
CA ASP A 42 10.74 9.55 5.65
C ASP A 42 10.24 8.63 4.54
N VAL A 43 10.27 7.31 4.79
CA VAL A 43 9.60 6.32 3.92
C VAL A 43 8.09 6.55 3.93
N CYS A 44 7.47 6.76 5.09
CA CYS A 44 6.03 7.06 5.18
C CYS A 44 5.67 8.35 4.41
N LYS A 45 6.43 9.44 4.61
CA LYS A 45 6.23 10.70 3.88
C LYS A 45 6.35 10.52 2.37
N ALA A 46 7.36 9.78 1.91
CA ALA A 46 7.54 9.47 0.50
C ALA A 46 6.35 8.66 -0.06
N ILE A 47 5.87 7.65 0.67
CA ILE A 47 4.67 6.89 0.29
C ILE A 47 3.45 7.80 0.13
N ASN A 48 3.24 8.72 1.07
CA ASN A 48 2.10 9.64 1.02
C ASN A 48 2.19 10.66 -0.11
N ARG A 49 3.39 11.20 -0.36
CA ARG A 49 3.64 12.20 -1.39
C ARG A 49 3.56 11.59 -2.79
N ASP A 50 4.32 10.53 -3.02
CA ASP A 50 4.55 9.97 -4.36
C ASP A 50 3.51 8.90 -4.72
N ARG A 51 2.74 8.45 -3.71
CA ARG A 51 1.77 7.34 -3.83
C ARG A 51 2.43 6.07 -4.38
N LEU A 52 3.71 5.90 -4.06
CA LEU A 52 4.56 4.77 -4.40
C LEU A 52 5.38 4.37 -3.19
N ASN A 53 5.76 3.10 -3.12
CA ASN A 53 6.68 2.65 -2.09
C ASN A 53 8.13 2.80 -2.57
N PRO A 54 8.96 3.65 -1.96
CA PRO A 54 10.34 3.89 -2.42
C PRO A 54 11.29 2.71 -2.16
N ILE A 55 10.93 1.77 -1.28
CA ILE A 55 11.84 0.69 -0.86
C ILE A 55 11.46 -0.69 -1.40
N HIS A 56 10.20 -0.91 -1.77
CA HIS A 56 9.72 -2.23 -2.19
C HIS A 56 8.68 -2.16 -3.30
N LEU A 57 8.67 -3.18 -4.16
CA LEU A 57 7.68 -3.49 -5.19
C LEU A 57 7.60 -2.49 -6.37
N THR A 58 7.90 -1.22 -6.20
CA THR A 58 7.79 -0.20 -7.27
C THR A 58 8.65 -0.52 -8.48
N GLU A 59 9.93 -0.86 -8.28
CA GLU A 59 10.84 -1.23 -9.36
C GLU A 59 10.40 -2.53 -10.05
N ASP A 60 9.99 -3.54 -9.27
CA ASP A 60 9.47 -4.80 -9.81
C ASP A 60 8.24 -4.56 -10.72
N LEU A 61 7.36 -3.64 -10.33
CA LEU A 61 6.21 -3.24 -11.13
C LEU A 61 6.62 -2.47 -12.38
N ALA A 62 7.59 -1.57 -12.28
CA ALA A 62 8.09 -0.82 -13.44
C ALA A 62 8.66 -1.77 -14.50
N ASN A 63 9.47 -2.73 -14.08
CA ASN A 63 10.06 -3.74 -14.96
C ASN A 63 9.00 -4.59 -15.67
N ARG A 64 7.88 -4.88 -15.00
CA ARG A 64 6.77 -5.65 -15.58
C ARG A 64 5.81 -4.81 -16.43
N ALA A 65 5.61 -3.55 -16.07
CA ALA A 65 4.64 -2.66 -16.71
C ALA A 65 5.24 -1.85 -17.87
N GLY A 66 6.56 -1.92 -18.10
CA GLY A 66 7.24 -1.22 -19.19
C GLY A 66 7.71 0.20 -18.83
N GLY A 67 7.92 0.47 -17.54
CA GLY A 67 8.50 1.73 -17.06
C GLY A 67 7.81 2.32 -15.83
N MET A 68 8.45 3.32 -15.22
CA MET A 68 7.99 3.98 -13.99
C MET A 68 6.64 4.70 -14.16
N ASP A 69 6.36 5.20 -15.36
CA ASP A 69 5.11 5.90 -15.69
C ASP A 69 3.91 4.93 -15.73
N GLN A 70 4.17 3.64 -15.92
CA GLN A 70 3.14 2.59 -15.96
C GLN A 70 2.88 1.97 -14.58
N VAL A 71 3.65 2.37 -13.56
CA VAL A 71 3.45 1.84 -12.20
C VAL A 71 2.18 2.43 -11.59
N PRO A 72 1.20 1.59 -11.19
CA PRO A 72 -0.02 2.08 -10.58
C PRO A 72 0.31 2.79 -9.27
N ARG A 73 -0.41 3.89 -8.98
CA ARG A 73 -0.27 4.60 -7.71
C ARG A 73 -1.19 4.01 -6.64
N LEU A 74 -0.75 4.08 -5.39
CA LEU A 74 -1.57 3.73 -4.24
C LEU A 74 -2.82 4.61 -4.22
N ALA A 75 -3.97 4.00 -3.91
CA ALA A 75 -5.23 4.72 -3.88
C ALA A 75 -5.21 5.85 -2.82
N PRO A 76 -5.96 6.95 -3.00
CA PRO A 76 -5.98 8.07 -2.06
C PRO A 76 -6.33 7.69 -0.61
N LYS A 77 -7.03 6.58 -0.42
CA LYS A 77 -7.46 6.02 0.88
C LYS A 77 -6.40 5.15 1.58
N VAL A 78 -5.23 5.00 0.97
CA VAL A 78 -4.04 4.39 1.57
C VAL A 78 -3.16 5.51 2.11
N TYR A 79 -2.79 5.42 3.38
CA TYR A 79 -1.91 6.39 4.04
C TYR A 79 -0.86 5.65 4.87
N ALA A 80 0.36 6.18 4.92
CA ALA A 80 1.48 5.65 5.69
C ALA A 80 1.94 6.61 6.79
#